data_AF-A0A3C0FQD3-F1
#
_entry.id   AF-A0A3C0FQD3-F1
#
_cell.length_a   1.000
_cell.length_b   1.000
_cell.length_c   1.000
_cell.angle_alpha   90.00
_cell.angle_beta   90.00
_cell.angle_gamma   90.00
#
_symmetry.space_group_name_H-M   'P 1'
#
loop_
_entity.id
_entity.type
_entity.pdbx_description
1 polymer ?
#
loop_
_entity_poly.entity_id
_entity_poly.type
_entity_poly.pdbx_seq_one_letter_code
_entity_poly.pdbx_strand_id
1 'polypeptide(L)'
;IAVSGGTLVRDTAVMLGAAVVLVPFFALGDLGRVAGGLMFAALIGYLVFAYRQSRSEPASSTDLPEAVSNVWLSIVWVVAGLAMLMVGAHYLVEGAVTIARTFGVSEAFIGLTIVAVGTSLPELATSLIAALKKQSEIAIGNIIGSNIFNILGILGLTAVVSPIPVADRFLMFDLPVMIAVSIGLTLMLRRPQIGRIPGIIMLVLYAGYVWAAQ
;
A
#
# COMPACT_ATOMS: atom_id res chain seq x y z
N ILE A 1 16.57 7.28 -2.54
CA ILE A 1 16.08 6.28 -3.51
C ILE A 1 15.98 6.98 -4.85
N ALA A 2 16.56 6.42 -5.92
CA ALA A 2 16.48 7.01 -7.26
C ALA A 2 15.09 6.73 -7.84
N VAL A 3 14.55 7.65 -8.63
CA VAL A 3 13.24 7.49 -9.26
C VAL A 3 13.48 7.36 -10.76
N SER A 4 13.44 6.11 -11.24
CA SER A 4 13.36 5.76 -12.66
C SER A 4 12.10 4.92 -12.85
N GLY A 5 11.51 4.96 -14.04
CA GLY A 5 10.36 4.11 -14.39
C GLY A 5 9.23 4.90 -15.01
N GLY A 6 8.97 4.66 -16.30
CA GLY A 6 7.87 5.28 -17.04
C GLY A 6 6.48 4.88 -16.52
N THR A 7 6.39 3.74 -15.84
CA THR A 7 5.16 3.19 -15.26
C THR A 7 4.71 3.89 -13.97
N LEU A 8 5.62 4.55 -13.24
CA LEU A 8 5.30 5.19 -11.97
C LEU A 8 4.29 6.33 -12.09
N VAL A 9 4.35 7.12 -13.18
CA VAL A 9 3.42 8.23 -13.40
C VAL A 9 2.00 7.71 -13.61
N ARG A 10 1.85 6.61 -14.34
CA ARG A 10 0.58 5.91 -14.51
C ARG A 10 0.07 5.39 -13.17
N ASP A 11 0.91 4.67 -12.43
CA ASP A 11 0.48 4.00 -11.20
C ASP A 11 0.10 5.00 -10.11
N THR A 12 0.85 6.10 -9.97
CA THR A 12 0.44 7.21 -9.08
C THR A 12 -0.84 7.88 -9.54
N ALA A 13 -1.07 8.06 -10.85
CA ALA A 13 -2.32 8.61 -11.35
C ALA A 13 -3.51 7.68 -11.06
N VAL A 14 -3.35 6.37 -11.18
CA VAL A 14 -4.38 5.38 -10.83
C VAL A 14 -4.65 5.39 -9.33
N MET A 15 -3.61 5.44 -8.49
CA MET A 15 -3.76 5.56 -7.03
C MET A 15 -4.52 6.83 -6.64
N LEU A 16 -4.18 7.97 -7.23
CA LEU A 16 -4.90 9.23 -7.01
C LEU A 16 -6.35 9.16 -7.50
N GLY A 17 -6.57 8.60 -8.69
CA GLY A 17 -7.90 8.38 -9.23
C GLY A 17 -8.76 7.51 -8.31
N ALA A 18 -8.20 6.40 -7.81
CA ALA A 18 -8.84 5.52 -6.84
C ALA A 18 -9.20 6.26 -5.55
N ALA A 19 -8.29 7.07 -5.01
CA ALA A 19 -8.53 7.87 -3.81
C ALA A 19 -9.62 8.94 -4.03
N VAL A 20 -9.62 9.61 -5.17
CA VAL A 20 -10.61 10.66 -5.50
C VAL A 20 -11.99 10.06 -5.76
N VAL A 21 -12.07 8.88 -6.40
CA VAL A 21 -13.33 8.17 -6.65
C VAL A 21 -14.07 7.81 -5.36
N LEU A 22 -13.37 7.69 -4.23
CA LEU A 22 -13.99 7.48 -2.93
C LEU A 22 -14.84 8.67 -2.46
N VAL A 23 -14.48 9.91 -2.83
CA VAL A 23 -15.17 11.13 -2.41
C VAL A 23 -16.66 11.11 -2.74
N PRO A 24 -17.10 10.90 -4.00
CA PRO A 24 -18.52 10.86 -4.33
C PRO A 24 -19.24 9.66 -3.72
N PHE A 25 -18.61 8.49 -3.62
CA PHE A 25 -19.23 7.32 -3.00
C PHE A 25 -19.48 7.51 -1.51
N PHE A 26 -18.52 8.13 -0.82
CA PHE A 26 -18.66 8.38 0.60
C PHE A 26 -19.55 9.59 0.90
N ALA A 27 -19.67 10.56 -0.01
CA ALA A 27 -20.64 11.65 0.11
C ALA A 27 -22.12 11.18 0.07
N LEU A 28 -22.37 9.95 -0.41
CA LEU A 28 -23.70 9.33 -0.38
C LEU A 28 -24.04 8.71 0.99
N GLY A 29 -23.08 8.68 1.93
CA GLY A 29 -23.27 8.22 3.32
C GLY A 29 -22.94 6.74 3.56
N ASP A 30 -22.95 5.91 2.51
CA ASP A 30 -22.57 4.51 2.58
C ASP A 30 -21.82 4.04 1.32
N LEU A 31 -20.88 3.10 1.50
CA LEU A 31 -20.26 2.39 0.38
C LEU A 31 -21.06 1.13 0.08
N GLY A 32 -22.05 1.29 -0.80
CA GLY A 32 -22.93 0.21 -1.23
C GLY A 32 -22.25 -0.85 -2.11
N ARG A 33 -22.94 -1.98 -2.28
CA ARG A 33 -22.44 -3.15 -3.04
C ARG A 33 -22.09 -2.84 -4.49
N VAL A 34 -22.86 -1.96 -5.13
CA VAL A 34 -22.63 -1.56 -6.53
C VAL A 34 -21.31 -0.78 -6.66
N ALA A 35 -21.08 0.18 -5.76
CA ALA A 35 -19.84 0.94 -5.73
C ALA A 35 -18.63 0.02 -5.47
N GLY A 36 -18.76 -0.90 -4.50
CA GLY A 36 -17.74 -1.92 -4.24
C GLY A 36 -17.44 -2.79 -5.45
N GLY A 37 -18.48 -3.23 -6.17
CA GLY A 37 -18.34 -4.03 -7.38
C GLY A 37 -17.64 -3.27 -8.52
N LEU A 38 -17.97 -1.99 -8.71
CA LEU A 38 -17.30 -1.12 -9.68
C LEU A 38 -15.81 -0.90 -9.33
N MET A 39 -15.50 -0.69 -8.05
CA MET A 39 -14.12 -0.55 -7.58
C MET A 39 -13.31 -1.82 -7.79
N PHE A 40 -13.87 -2.98 -7.45
CA PHE A 40 -13.21 -4.26 -7.67
C PHE A 40 -13.02 -4.56 -9.16
N ALA A 41 -14.02 -4.26 -10.00
CA ALA A 41 -13.89 -4.37 -11.45
C ALA A 41 -12.81 -3.43 -12.01
N ALA A 42 -12.70 -2.21 -11.47
CA ALA A 42 -11.64 -1.28 -11.84
C ALA A 42 -10.25 -1.81 -11.47
N LEU A 43 -10.09 -2.49 -10.33
CA LEU A 43 -8.85 -3.18 -9.98
C LEU A 43 -8.48 -4.24 -11.03
N ILE A 44 -9.43 -5.11 -11.39
CA ILE A 44 -9.19 -6.15 -12.41
C ILE A 44 -8.80 -5.52 -13.75
N GLY A 45 -9.51 -4.46 -14.17
CA GLY A 45 -9.20 -3.71 -15.38
C GLY A 45 -7.78 -3.12 -15.34
N TYR A 46 -7.41 -2.51 -14.22
CA TYR A 46 -6.06 -1.97 -14.01
C TYR A 46 -4.99 -3.06 -14.05
N LEU A 47 -5.19 -4.21 -13.37
CA LEU A 47 -4.24 -5.32 -13.39
C LEU A 47 -4.04 -5.89 -14.81
N VAL A 48 -5.13 -6.05 -15.57
CA VAL A 48 -5.06 -6.50 -16.97
C VAL A 48 -4.32 -5.48 -17.83
N PHE A 49 -4.58 -4.18 -17.65
CA PHE A 49 -3.90 -3.11 -18.36
C PHE A 49 -2.40 -3.07 -18.03
N ALA A 50 -2.05 -3.10 -16.74
CA ALA A 50 -0.67 -3.10 -16.27
C ALA A 50 0.11 -4.32 -16.79
N TYR A 51 -0.50 -5.50 -16.78
CA TYR A 51 0.08 -6.74 -17.31
C TYR A 51 0.32 -6.67 -18.83
N ARG A 52 -0.66 -6.20 -19.61
CA ARG A 52 -0.52 -6.05 -21.07
C ARG A 52 0.55 -5.05 -21.47
N GLN A 53 0.68 -3.97 -20.72
CA GLN A 53 1.70 -2.94 -20.97
C GLN A 53 3.10 -3.46 -20.65
N SER A 54 3.28 -4.17 -19.53
CA SER A 54 4.58 -4.76 -19.16
C SER A 54 5.10 -5.75 -20.19
N ARG A 55 4.21 -6.47 -20.89
CA ARG A 55 4.60 -7.36 -21.99
C ARG A 55 5.02 -6.62 -23.27
N SER A 56 4.59 -5.38 -23.43
CA SER A 56 4.84 -4.57 -24.64
C SER A 56 6.14 -3.77 -24.55
N GLU A 57 6.70 -3.58 -23.35
CA GLU A 57 8.05 -3.02 -23.18
C GLU A 57 9.09 -4.13 -23.40
N PRO A 58 9.97 -4.02 -24.41
CA PRO A 58 11.06 -4.98 -24.58
C PRO A 58 11.97 -4.88 -23.36
N ALA A 59 12.16 -6.00 -22.65
CA ALA A 59 13.04 -6.08 -21.48
C ALA A 59 14.42 -5.49 -21.84
N SER A 60 14.85 -4.45 -21.14
CA SER A 60 16.20 -3.93 -21.27
C SER A 60 17.19 -5.03 -20.88
N SER A 61 18.07 -5.40 -21.80
CA SER A 61 19.04 -6.48 -21.64
C SER A 61 20.10 -6.22 -20.55
N THR A 62 20.13 -5.01 -19.98
CA THR A 62 21.09 -4.55 -18.97
C THR A 62 20.71 -4.85 -17.51
N ASP A 63 19.46 -5.19 -17.21
CA ASP A 63 18.96 -5.32 -15.83
C ASP A 63 18.54 -6.74 -15.45
N LEU A 64 18.78 -7.71 -16.34
CA LEU A 64 18.49 -9.12 -16.05
C LEU A 64 19.56 -9.66 -15.09
N PRO A 65 19.21 -10.00 -13.83
CA PRO A 65 20.09 -10.86 -13.04
C PRO A 65 20.34 -12.15 -13.84
N GLU A 66 21.56 -12.69 -13.76
CA GLU A 66 21.95 -13.95 -14.42
C GLU A 66 20.77 -14.92 -14.45
N ALA A 67 20.42 -15.39 -15.66
CA ALA A 67 19.21 -16.17 -15.88
C ALA A 67 19.09 -17.26 -14.82
N VAL A 68 18.14 -17.08 -13.89
CA VAL A 68 17.82 -18.11 -12.92
C VAL A 68 17.25 -19.26 -13.74
N SER A 69 18.07 -20.28 -13.98
CA SER A 69 17.82 -21.33 -14.97
C SER A 69 16.58 -22.17 -14.64
N ASN A 70 16.01 -22.01 -13.44
CA ASN A 70 14.87 -22.76 -12.98
C ASN A 70 13.76 -21.87 -12.41
N VAL A 71 12.75 -21.57 -13.23
CA VAL A 71 11.54 -20.81 -12.86
C VAL A 71 10.84 -21.43 -11.64
N TRP A 72 10.83 -22.75 -11.52
CA TRP A 72 10.22 -23.43 -10.37
C TRP A 72 10.93 -23.09 -9.07
N LEU A 73 12.26 -23.00 -9.09
CA LEU A 73 13.03 -22.62 -7.92
C LEU A 73 12.72 -21.16 -7.52
N SER A 74 12.58 -20.26 -8.48
CA SER A 74 12.14 -18.88 -8.22
C SER A 74 10.76 -18.81 -7.59
N ILE A 75 9.79 -19.59 -8.09
CA ILE A 75 8.45 -19.68 -7.52
C ILE A 75 8.54 -20.17 -6.06
N VAL A 76 9.32 -21.21 -5.80
CA VAL A 76 9.53 -21.74 -4.45
C VAL A 76 10.11 -20.67 -3.52
N TRP A 77 11.13 -19.92 -3.95
CA TRP A 77 11.71 -18.84 -3.16
C TRP A 77 10.72 -17.71 -2.88
N VAL A 78 9.90 -17.32 -3.86
CA VAL A 78 8.88 -16.29 -3.68
C VAL A 78 7.83 -16.75 -2.67
N VAL A 79 7.29 -17.97 -2.82
CA VAL A 79 6.27 -18.51 -1.92
C VAL A 79 6.82 -18.70 -0.51
N ALA A 80 8.01 -19.29 -0.37
CA ALA A 80 8.65 -19.48 0.93
C ALA A 80 8.96 -18.15 1.61
N GLY A 81 9.47 -17.16 0.87
CA GLY A 81 9.74 -15.82 1.36
C GLY A 81 8.47 -15.12 1.85
N LEU A 82 7.38 -15.17 1.07
CA LEU A 82 6.09 -14.60 1.45
C LEU A 82 5.53 -15.28 2.71
N ALA A 83 5.60 -16.60 2.80
CA ALA A 83 5.14 -17.36 3.95
C ALA A 83 5.94 -17.00 5.22
N MET A 84 7.27 -17.00 5.15
CA MET A 84 8.13 -16.60 6.27
C MET A 84 7.85 -15.17 6.71
N LEU A 85 7.62 -14.26 5.77
CA LEU A 85 7.31 -12.88 6.07
C LEU A 85 5.96 -12.73 6.79
N MET A 86 4.92 -13.43 6.33
CA MET A 86 3.61 -13.44 6.99
C MET A 86 3.67 -14.04 8.40
N VAL A 87 4.35 -15.17 8.56
CA VAL A 87 4.52 -15.82 9.87
C VAL A 87 5.34 -14.94 10.83
N GLY A 88 6.43 -14.33 10.33
CA GLY A 88 7.25 -13.43 11.12
C GLY A 88 6.49 -12.18 11.58
N ALA A 89 5.69 -11.58 10.70
CA ALA A 89 4.81 -10.46 11.05
C ALA A 89 3.78 -10.87 12.11
N HIS A 90 3.17 -12.06 11.97
CA HIS A 90 2.21 -12.56 12.94
C HIS A 90 2.80 -12.69 14.35
N TYR A 91 3.96 -13.37 14.48
CA TYR A 91 4.62 -13.52 15.79
C TYR A 91 5.11 -12.19 16.37
N LEU A 92 5.57 -11.26 15.53
CA LEU A 92 5.97 -9.93 15.98
C LEU A 92 4.77 -9.16 16.57
N VAL A 93 3.61 -9.19 15.90
CA VAL A 93 2.39 -8.55 16.39
C VAL A 93 1.90 -9.21 17.67
N GLU A 94 1.82 -10.54 17.70
CA GLU A 94 1.35 -11.28 18.88
C GLU A 94 2.25 -11.04 20.11
N GLY A 95 3.57 -11.04 19.92
CA GLY A 95 4.53 -10.69 20.96
C GLY A 95 4.35 -9.26 21.46
N ALA A 96 4.21 -8.29 20.55
CA ALA A 96 3.99 -6.89 20.90
C ALA A 96 2.66 -6.67 21.64
N VAL A 97 1.58 -7.33 21.21
CA VAL A 97 0.27 -7.31 21.88
C VAL A 97 0.37 -7.90 23.29
N THR A 98 1.04 -9.04 23.44
CA THR A 98 1.23 -9.70 24.74
C THR A 98 1.99 -8.79 25.70
N ILE A 99 3.08 -8.17 25.25
CA ILE A 99 3.83 -7.18 26.03
C ILE A 99 2.90 -6.02 26.41
N ALA A 100 2.23 -5.37 25.46
CA ALA A 100 1.35 -4.23 25.75
C ALA A 100 0.26 -4.55 26.78
N ARG A 101 -0.36 -5.73 26.71
CA ARG A 101 -1.34 -6.21 27.70
C ARG A 101 -0.72 -6.36 29.09
N THR A 102 0.48 -6.93 29.20
CA THR A 102 1.16 -7.06 30.49
C THR A 102 1.51 -5.72 31.12
N PHE A 103 1.72 -4.68 30.32
CA PHE A 103 1.91 -3.30 30.77
C PHE A 103 0.59 -2.54 31.05
N GLY A 104 -0.58 -3.21 30.94
CA GLY A 104 -1.88 -2.61 31.25
C GLY A 104 -2.42 -1.67 30.16
N VAL A 105 -1.90 -1.76 28.93
CA VAL A 105 -2.42 -0.98 27.80
C VAL A 105 -3.79 -1.51 27.39
N SER A 106 -4.74 -0.63 27.06
CA SER A 106 -6.10 -1.01 26.71
C SER A 106 -6.18 -1.76 25.37
N GLU A 107 -7.09 -2.73 25.26
CA GLU A 107 -7.34 -3.46 24.00
C GLU A 107 -7.67 -2.51 22.83
N ALA A 108 -8.39 -1.43 23.11
CA ALA A 108 -8.72 -0.42 22.11
C ALA A 108 -7.46 0.25 21.53
N PHE A 109 -6.51 0.64 22.40
CA PHE A 109 -5.26 1.24 21.96
C PHE A 109 -4.40 0.23 21.17
N ILE A 110 -4.32 -1.02 21.65
CA ILE A 110 -3.59 -2.09 20.97
C ILE A 110 -4.15 -2.34 19.58
N GLY A 111 -5.47 -2.42 19.44
CA GLY A 111 -6.16 -2.63 18.16
C GLY A 111 -5.93 -1.47 17.19
N LEU A 112 -6.05 -0.23 17.66
CA LEU A 112 -5.89 0.97 16.83
C LEU A 112 -4.42 1.20 16.40
N THR A 113 -3.45 0.69 17.14
CA THR A 113 -2.02 0.96 16.91
C THR A 113 -1.23 -0.28 16.49
N ILE A 114 -0.95 -1.19 17.42
CA ILE A 114 -0.06 -2.34 17.21
C ILE A 114 -0.60 -3.26 16.13
N VAL A 115 -1.90 -3.58 16.18
CA VAL A 115 -2.52 -4.48 15.19
C VAL A 115 -2.62 -3.79 13.82
N ALA A 116 -3.03 -2.52 13.78
CA ALA A 116 -3.14 -1.75 12.55
C ALA A 116 -1.79 -1.56 11.83
N VAL A 117 -0.71 -1.28 12.58
CA VAL A 117 0.65 -1.25 12.03
C VAL A 117 1.09 -2.66 11.63
N GLY A 118 0.72 -3.65 12.44
CA GLY A 118 1.03 -5.05 12.28
C GLY A 118 0.68 -5.63 10.92
N THR A 119 -0.49 -5.29 10.40
CA THR A 119 -0.95 -5.77 9.07
C THR A 119 -0.14 -5.20 7.92
N SER A 120 0.56 -4.08 8.12
CA SER A 120 1.40 -3.42 7.10
C SER A 120 2.89 -3.76 7.25
N LEU A 121 3.26 -4.59 8.23
CA LEU A 121 4.64 -5.00 8.47
C LEU A 121 5.26 -5.77 7.30
N PRO A 122 4.56 -6.71 6.64
CA PRO A 122 5.08 -7.37 5.46
C PRO A 122 5.48 -6.37 4.37
N GLU A 123 4.63 -5.40 4.06
CA GLU A 123 4.82 -4.37 3.05
C GLU A 123 5.97 -3.42 3.43
N LEU A 124 6.03 -3.02 4.70
CA LEU A 124 7.15 -2.22 5.23
C LEU A 124 8.48 -2.95 5.03
N ALA A 125 8.52 -4.24 5.39
CA ALA A 125 9.74 -5.05 5.28
C ALA A 125 10.16 -5.26 3.82
N THR A 126 9.24 -5.58 2.91
CA THR A 126 9.55 -5.75 1.48
C THR A 126 10.04 -4.45 0.85
N SER A 127 9.36 -3.32 1.11
CA SER A 127 9.79 -2.00 0.62
C SER A 127 11.12 -1.58 1.21
N LEU A 128 11.38 -1.83 2.49
CA LEU A 128 12.64 -1.50 3.15
C LEU A 128 13.80 -2.31 2.56
N ILE A 129 13.64 -3.62 2.41
CA ILE A 129 14.68 -4.48 1.82
C ILE A 129 14.93 -4.11 0.37
N ALA A 130 13.90 -3.83 -0.43
CA ALA A 130 14.05 -3.35 -1.81
C ALA A 130 14.81 -2.02 -1.85
N ALA A 131 14.48 -1.06 -0.97
CA ALA A 131 15.17 0.21 -0.86
C ALA A 131 16.65 0.04 -0.46
N LEU A 132 16.97 -0.83 0.49
CA LEU A 132 18.34 -1.16 0.92
C LEU A 132 19.14 -1.81 -0.22
N LYS A 133 18.50 -2.66 -1.02
CA LYS A 133 19.07 -3.26 -2.24
C LYS A 133 19.13 -2.29 -3.43
N LYS A 134 18.78 -1.00 -3.24
CA LYS A 134 18.71 0.03 -4.28
C LYS A 134 17.71 -0.30 -5.42
N GLN A 135 16.79 -1.23 -5.19
CA GLN A 135 15.71 -1.62 -6.11
C GLN A 135 14.53 -0.66 -5.94
N SER A 136 14.76 0.57 -6.37
CA SER A 136 13.88 1.70 -6.12
C SER A 136 12.48 1.53 -6.72
N GLU A 137 12.40 0.99 -7.93
CA GLU A 137 11.15 0.71 -8.63
C GLU A 137 10.29 -0.32 -7.88
N ILE A 138 10.92 -1.36 -7.33
CA ILE A 138 10.22 -2.37 -6.52
C ILE A 138 9.72 -1.74 -5.21
N ALA A 139 10.56 -0.95 -4.53
CA ALA A 139 10.20 -0.33 -3.27
C ALA A 139 9.00 0.62 -3.39
N ILE A 140 9.01 1.48 -4.43
CA ILE A 140 7.93 2.46 -4.67
C ILE A 140 6.71 1.77 -5.28
N GLY A 141 6.91 0.82 -6.20
CA GLY A 141 5.84 0.03 -6.81
C GLY A 141 5.04 -0.75 -5.77
N ASN A 142 5.70 -1.30 -4.75
CA ASN A 142 5.02 -1.94 -3.62
C ASN A 142 4.11 -0.96 -2.85
N ILE A 143 4.59 0.25 -2.56
CA ILE A 143 3.79 1.27 -1.84
C ILE A 143 2.55 1.67 -2.65
N ILE A 144 2.74 2.00 -3.93
CA ILE A 144 1.64 2.47 -4.80
C ILE A 144 0.66 1.32 -5.08
N GLY A 145 1.18 0.13 -5.42
CA GLY A 145 0.40 -1.05 -5.72
C GLY A 145 -0.46 -1.50 -4.53
N SER A 146 0.10 -1.53 -3.32
CA SER A 146 -0.65 -1.86 -2.11
C SER A 146 -1.75 -0.84 -1.81
N ASN A 147 -1.52 0.46 -2.04
CA ASN A 147 -2.58 1.46 -1.88
C ASN A 147 -3.72 1.28 -2.90
N ILE A 148 -3.39 1.01 -4.17
CA ILE A 148 -4.40 0.71 -5.20
C ILE A 148 -5.19 -0.55 -4.81
N PHE A 149 -4.51 -1.61 -4.36
CA PHE A 149 -5.14 -2.86 -3.94
C PHE A 149 -5.99 -2.70 -2.69
N ASN A 150 -5.57 -1.90 -1.71
CA ASN A 150 -6.34 -1.65 -0.50
C ASN A 150 -7.63 -0.87 -0.80
N ILE A 151 -7.53 0.16 -1.64
CA ILE A 151 -8.68 0.99 -2.02
C ILE A 151 -9.63 0.22 -2.94
N LEU A 152 -9.14 -0.35 -4.04
CA LEU A 152 -10.02 -0.95 -5.04
C LEU A 152 -10.36 -2.42 -4.74
N GLY A 153 -9.41 -3.16 -4.17
CA GLY A 153 -9.51 -4.58 -3.88
C GLY A 153 -10.16 -4.85 -2.54
N ILE A 154 -9.46 -4.55 -1.44
CA ILE A 154 -9.93 -4.86 -0.07
C ILE A 154 -11.23 -4.13 0.21
N LEU A 155 -11.24 -2.80 0.10
CA LEU A 155 -12.42 -1.99 0.39
C LEU A 155 -13.56 -2.27 -0.61
N GLY A 156 -13.25 -2.41 -1.91
CA GLY A 156 -14.24 -2.74 -2.94
C GLY A 156 -14.91 -4.10 -2.70
N LEU A 157 -14.13 -5.16 -2.48
CA LEU A 157 -14.65 -6.50 -2.21
C LEU A 157 -15.42 -6.55 -0.88
N THR A 158 -14.92 -5.87 0.16
CA THR A 158 -15.62 -5.80 1.46
C THR A 158 -16.98 -5.16 1.30
N ALA A 159 -17.10 -4.07 0.54
CA ALA A 159 -18.37 -3.39 0.27
C ALA A 159 -19.36 -4.24 -0.54
N VAL A 160 -18.88 -5.14 -1.42
CA VAL A 160 -19.73 -6.11 -2.13
C VAL A 160 -20.35 -7.11 -1.15
N VAL A 161 -19.55 -7.61 -0.19
CA VAL A 161 -20.01 -8.57 0.82
C VAL A 161 -20.97 -7.89 1.80
N SER A 162 -20.54 -6.77 2.40
CA SER A 162 -21.32 -6.00 3.36
C SER A 162 -21.15 -4.50 3.09
N PRO A 163 -22.24 -3.76 2.84
CA PRO A 163 -22.18 -2.30 2.74
C PRO A 163 -21.46 -1.69 3.94
N ILE A 164 -20.58 -0.73 3.68
CA ILE A 164 -19.73 -0.14 4.71
C ILE A 164 -20.27 1.25 5.06
N PRO A 165 -20.73 1.48 6.30
CA PRO A 165 -21.12 2.81 6.73
C PRO A 165 -19.88 3.71 6.80
N VAL A 166 -20.01 4.93 6.32
CA VAL A 166 -18.89 5.88 6.33
C VAL A 166 -19.00 6.76 7.56
N ALA A 167 -17.94 6.79 8.38
CA ALA A 167 -17.87 7.68 9.52
C ALA A 167 -17.59 9.13 9.08
N ASP A 168 -18.25 10.10 9.70
CA ASP A 168 -18.02 11.54 9.41
C ASP A 168 -16.56 11.94 9.60
N ARG A 169 -15.89 11.40 10.64
CA ARG A 169 -14.45 11.59 10.87
C ARG A 169 -13.63 11.19 9.64
N PHE A 170 -13.96 10.05 9.04
CA PHE A 170 -13.24 9.55 7.88
C PHE A 170 -13.40 10.48 6.68
N LEU A 171 -14.62 10.97 6.43
CA LEU A 171 -14.91 11.93 5.36
C LEU A 171 -14.22 13.28 5.53
N MET A 172 -14.26 13.83 6.75
CA MET A 172 -13.79 15.19 7.02
C MET A 172 -12.29 15.28 7.31
N PHE A 173 -11.66 14.18 7.74
CA PHE A 173 -10.26 14.16 8.17
C PHE A 173 -9.42 13.13 7.42
N ASP A 174 -9.73 11.84 7.52
CA ASP A 174 -8.86 10.78 7.00
C ASP A 174 -8.75 10.80 5.46
N LEU A 175 -9.88 10.98 4.77
CA LEU A 175 -9.93 11.02 3.31
C LEU A 175 -9.19 12.23 2.72
N PRO A 176 -9.39 13.47 3.18
CA PRO A 176 -8.58 14.62 2.75
C PRO A 176 -7.09 14.45 3.02
N VAL A 177 -6.70 13.91 4.19
CA VAL A 177 -5.29 13.66 4.53
C VAL A 177 -4.69 12.63 3.57
N MET A 178 -5.40 11.52 3.31
CA MET A 178 -4.97 10.49 2.37
C MET A 178 -4.76 11.05 0.96
N ILE A 179 -5.69 11.87 0.46
CA ILE A 179 -5.57 12.53 -0.85
C ILE A 179 -4.37 13.49 -0.86
N ALA A 180 -4.22 14.33 0.16
CA ALA A 180 -3.12 15.29 0.27
C ALA A 180 -1.74 14.61 0.29
N VAL A 181 -1.58 13.54 1.08
CA VAL A 181 -0.34 12.77 1.14
C VAL A 181 -0.07 12.04 -0.18
N SER A 182 -1.10 11.50 -0.82
CA SER A 182 -0.99 10.87 -2.14
C SER A 182 -0.54 11.85 -3.23
N ILE A 183 -1.06 13.09 -3.21
CA ILE A 183 -0.62 14.16 -4.10
C ILE A 183 0.84 14.53 -3.78
N GLY A 184 1.18 14.70 -2.50
CA GLY A 184 2.54 14.99 -2.05
C GLY A 184 3.55 13.94 -2.54
N LEU A 185 3.23 12.66 -2.37
CA LEU A 185 4.04 11.55 -2.88
C LEU A 185 4.20 11.62 -4.40
N THR A 186 3.11 11.84 -5.14
CA THR A 186 3.13 11.96 -6.60
C THR A 186 4.02 13.13 -7.07
N LEU A 187 3.99 14.27 -6.37
CA LEU A 187 4.85 15.41 -6.66
C LEU A 187 6.32 15.11 -6.34
N MET A 188 6.59 14.38 -5.26
CA MET A 188 7.96 13.96 -4.89
C MET A 188 8.56 12.99 -5.91
N LEU A 189 7.74 12.11 -6.49
CA LEU A 189 8.14 11.17 -7.53
C LEU A 189 8.45 11.83 -8.88
N ARG A 190 8.11 13.11 -9.08
CA ARG A 190 8.60 13.87 -10.24
C ARG A 190 10.07 14.23 -10.13
N ARG A 191 10.66 14.16 -8.94
CA ARG A 191 12.09 14.40 -8.74
C ARG A 191 12.87 13.11 -9.03
N PRO A 192 14.09 13.22 -9.58
CA PRO A 192 14.91 12.05 -9.93
C PRO A 192 15.35 11.23 -8.71
N GLN A 193 15.26 11.79 -7.50
CA GLN A 193 15.63 11.12 -6.27
C GLN A 193 14.75 11.59 -5.10
N ILE A 194 14.32 10.63 -4.28
CA ILE A 194 13.75 10.90 -2.95
C ILE A 194 14.87 10.78 -1.93
N GLY A 195 15.24 11.93 -1.36
CA GLY A 195 16.27 12.06 -0.32
C GLY A 195 15.73 11.83 1.09
N ARG A 196 16.61 11.95 2.09
CA ARG A 196 16.28 11.75 3.52
C ARG A 196 15.27 12.78 4.04
N ILE A 197 15.41 14.04 3.65
CA ILE A 197 14.54 15.14 4.12
C ILE A 197 13.06 14.87 3.78
N PRO A 198 12.68 14.60 2.51
CA PRO A 198 11.30 14.24 2.21
C PRO A 198 10.80 13.01 2.98
N GLY A 199 11.65 12.01 3.22
CA GLY A 199 11.31 10.84 4.03
C GLY A 199 11.05 11.19 5.51
N ILE A 200 11.88 12.05 6.11
CA ILE A 200 11.69 12.54 7.48
C ILE A 200 10.39 13.34 7.58
N ILE A 201 10.09 14.20 6.60
CA ILE A 201 8.82 14.95 6.56
C ILE A 201 7.65 13.97 6.55
N MET A 202 7.69 12.92 5.72
CA MET A 202 6.64 11.90 5.69
C MET A 202 6.48 11.15 7.02
N LEU A 203 7.58 10.84 7.71
CA LEU A 203 7.52 10.23 9.04
C LEU A 203 6.91 11.15 10.09
N VAL A 204 7.26 12.45 10.06
CA VAL A 204 6.69 13.45 10.97
C VAL A 204 5.19 13.64 10.69
N LEU A 205 4.79 13.69 9.43
CA LEU A 205 3.37 13.76 9.04
C LEU A 205 2.61 12.51 9.49
N TYR A 206 3.20 11.33 9.34
CA TYR A 206 2.61 10.08 9.81
C TYR A 206 2.45 10.06 11.34
N ALA A 207 3.48 10.46 12.09
CA ALA A 207 3.40 10.55 13.55
C ALA A 207 2.34 11.56 13.99
N GLY A 208 2.26 12.72 13.33
CA GLY A 208 1.22 13.72 13.56
C GLY A 208 -0.18 13.20 13.26
N TYR A 209 -0.36 12.45 12.18
CA TYR A 209 -1.62 11.79 11.84
C TYR A 209 -2.03 10.78 12.91
N VAL A 210 -1.13 9.89 13.32
CA VAL A 210 -1.40 8.89 14.37
C VAL A 210 -1.80 9.55 15.68
N TRP A 211 -1.13 10.64 16.06
CA TRP A 211 -1.47 11.39 17.27
C TRP A 211 -2.84 12.07 17.17
N ALA A 212 -3.18 12.65 16.01
CA ALA A 212 -4.48 13.26 15.76
C ALA A 212 -5.61 12.23 15.53
N ALA A 213 -5.28 10.98 15.21
CA ALA A 213 -6.20 9.87 14.97
C ALA A 213 -6.64 9.13 16.25
N GLN A 214 -5.92 9.34 17.37
CA GLN A 214 -6.38 8.93 18.71
C GLN A 214 -7.63 9.73 19.13
#